data_AF-F6DHL8-F1
#
_entry.id   AF-F6DHL8-F1
#
_cell.length_a   1.000
_cell.length_b   1.000
_cell.length_c   1.000
_cell.angle_alpha   90.00
_cell.angle_beta   90.00
_cell.angle_gamma   90.00
#
_symmetry.space_group_name_H-M   'P 1'
#
loop_
_entity.id
_entity.type
_entity.pdbx_description
1 polymer ?
#
loop_
_entity_poly.entity_id
_entity_poly.type
_entity_poly.pdbx_seq_one_letter_code
_entity_poly.pdbx_strand_id
1 'polypeptide(L)'
;MRNAKGFTLIELLIVIAIIAILAAVLIPNLIGARKRAFDAAALQCARTIALTAESNRTSSTSLNYSFTEDDVNALDPKSCDGMTIKGLPVSDAETFNITVKHPNGLTTYAVEGDSNGVKVEKHEGDSNGVKEEEQ
;
A
#
# COMPACT_ATOMS: atom_id res chain seq x y z
N MET A 1 5.38 -15.11 59.88
CA MET A 1 6.63 -14.96 59.12
C MET A 1 6.30 -15.09 57.64
N ARG A 2 6.57 -14.05 56.83
CA ARG A 2 6.21 -14.01 55.41
C ARG A 2 7.30 -14.75 54.62
N ASN A 3 7.01 -15.95 54.14
CA ASN A 3 7.87 -16.69 53.21
C ASN A 3 7.84 -15.99 51.84
N ALA A 4 8.73 -15.03 51.63
CA ALA A 4 8.99 -14.52 50.30
C ALA A 4 9.84 -15.56 49.55
N LYS A 5 9.21 -16.38 48.71
CA LYS A 5 9.93 -17.19 47.72
C LYS A 5 10.55 -16.21 46.72
N GLY A 6 11.88 -16.09 46.73
CA GLY A 6 12.63 -15.34 45.73
C GLY A 6 12.63 -16.07 44.39
N PHE A 7 12.58 -15.31 43.29
CA PHE A 7 12.73 -15.83 41.94
C PHE A 7 14.16 -16.36 41.74
N THR A 8 14.32 -17.56 41.20
CA THR A 8 15.67 -18.10 40.97
C THR A 8 16.25 -17.55 39.66
N LEU A 9 17.58 -17.36 39.63
CA LEU A 9 18.27 -16.93 38.40
C LEU A 9 18.14 -17.97 37.28
N ILE A 10 18.04 -19.26 37.64
CA ILE A 10 17.87 -20.34 36.68
C ILE A 10 16.47 -20.34 36.05
N GLU A 11 15.42 -20.02 36.81
CA GLU A 11 14.07 -19.82 36.27
C GLU A 11 14.06 -18.69 35.24
N LEU A 12 14.76 -17.58 35.51
CA LEU A 12 14.86 -16.48 34.55
C LEU A 12 15.62 -16.91 33.27
N LEU A 13 16.70 -17.68 33.43
CA LEU A 13 17.57 -18.10 32.34
C LEU A 13 16.84 -19.03 31.35
N ILE A 14 16.07 -19.99 31.86
CA ILE A 14 15.30 -20.91 31.00
C ILE A 14 14.21 -20.15 30.25
N VAL A 15 13.55 -19.17 30.89
CA VAL A 15 12.50 -18.38 30.25
C VAL A 15 13.05 -17.57 29.07
N ILE A 16 14.17 -16.86 29.24
CA ILE A 16 14.77 -16.10 28.14
C ILE A 16 15.28 -17.01 27.01
N ALA A 17 15.77 -18.22 27.35
CA ALA A 17 16.20 -19.19 26.35
C ALA A 17 15.04 -19.66 25.47
N ILE A 18 13.87 -19.94 26.05
CA ILE A 18 12.68 -20.34 25.29
C ILE A 18 12.17 -19.17 24.43
N ILE A 19 12.08 -17.96 24.98
CA ILE A 19 11.65 -16.77 24.22
C ILE A 19 12.59 -16.51 23.03
N ALA A 20 13.91 -16.70 23.21
CA ALA A 20 14.89 -16.51 22.13
C ALA A 20 14.67 -17.51 20.97
N ILE A 21 14.40 -18.79 21.27
CA ILE A 21 14.12 -19.80 20.24
C ILE A 21 12.85 -19.46 19.47
N LEU A 22 11.78 -19.07 20.17
CA LEU A 22 10.51 -18.69 19.53
C LEU A 22 10.67 -17.43 18.66
N ALA A 23 11.37 -16.41 19.16
CA ALA A 23 11.61 -15.17 18.43
C ALA A 23 12.44 -15.40 17.17
N ALA A 24 13.46 -16.27 17.22
CA ALA A 24 14.32 -16.57 16.08
C ALA A 24 13.55 -17.12 14.87
N VAL A 25 12.55 -17.97 15.09
CA VAL A 25 11.70 -18.53 14.02
C VAL A 25 10.60 -17.55 13.61
N LEU A 26 10.06 -16.77 14.56
CA LEU A 26 8.88 -15.93 14.32
C LEU A 26 9.21 -14.62 13.59
N ILE A 27 10.32 -13.95 13.93
CA ILE A 27 10.70 -12.64 13.39
C ILE A 27 10.76 -12.59 11.84
N PRO A 28 11.43 -13.53 11.14
CA PRO A 28 11.52 -13.45 9.67
C PRO A 28 10.15 -13.55 9.00
N ASN A 29 9.26 -14.42 9.52
CA ASN A 29 7.90 -14.54 9.02
C ASN A 29 7.08 -13.28 9.28
N LEU A 30 7.21 -12.68 10.46
CA LEU A 30 6.53 -11.44 10.82
C LEU A 30 6.92 -10.28 9.87
N ILE A 31 8.20 -10.15 9.53
CA ILE A 31 8.67 -9.12 8.59
C ILE A 31 8.03 -9.32 7.20
N GLY A 32 7.99 -10.56 6.70
CA GLY A 32 7.34 -10.89 5.43
C GLY A 32 5.83 -10.61 5.45
N ALA A 33 5.14 -10.99 6.53
CA ALA A 33 3.73 -10.71 6.72
C ALA A 33 3.43 -9.21 6.73
N ARG A 34 4.27 -8.41 7.40
CA ARG A 34 4.13 -6.96 7.45
C ARG A 34 4.32 -6.31 6.07
N LYS A 35 5.30 -6.76 5.28
CA LYS A 35 5.49 -6.28 3.90
C LYS A 35 4.27 -6.59 3.02
N ARG A 36 3.71 -7.80 3.12
CA ARG A 36 2.47 -8.16 2.41
C ARG A 36 1.29 -7.30 2.82
N ALA A 37 1.18 -6.94 4.11
CA ALA A 37 0.15 -6.03 4.59
C ALA A 37 0.30 -4.62 3.99
N PHE A 38 1.54 -4.11 3.88
CA PHE A 38 1.82 -2.85 3.19
C PHE A 38 1.46 -2.89 1.71
N ASP A 39 1.79 -3.98 1.00
CA ASP A 39 1.41 -4.15 -0.40
C ASP A 39 -0.12 -4.25 -0.56
N ALA A 40 -0.82 -4.89 0.38
CA ALA A 40 -2.28 -4.95 0.38
C ALA A 40 -2.93 -3.57 0.60
N ALA A 41 -2.37 -2.74 1.49
CA ALA A 41 -2.80 -1.36 1.67
C ALA A 41 -2.59 -0.55 0.39
N ALA A 42 -1.45 -0.74 -0.28
CA ALA A 42 -1.17 -0.10 -1.57
C ALA A 42 -2.15 -0.48 -2.66
N LEU A 43 -2.50 -1.76 -2.75
CA LEU A 43 -3.52 -2.25 -3.67
C LEU A 43 -4.89 -1.66 -3.36
N GLN A 44 -5.24 -1.49 -2.08
CA GLN A 44 -6.51 -0.87 -1.69
C GLN A 44 -6.59 0.58 -2.16
N CYS A 45 -5.54 1.39 -1.92
CA CYS A 45 -5.45 2.75 -2.46
C CYS A 45 -5.61 2.77 -3.99
N ALA A 46 -4.88 1.91 -4.70
CA ALA A 46 -4.95 1.82 -6.16
C ALA A 46 -6.37 1.52 -6.67
N ARG A 47 -7.11 0.65 -5.96
CA ARG A 47 -8.52 0.36 -6.27
C ARG A 47 -9.42 1.57 -6.00
N THR A 48 -9.23 2.30 -4.92
CA THR A 48 -9.99 3.54 -4.66
C THR A 48 -9.76 4.56 -5.76
N ILE A 49 -8.53 4.73 -6.21
CA ILE A 49 -8.19 5.62 -7.34
C ILE A 49 -8.92 5.14 -8.61
N ALA A 50 -8.90 3.85 -8.91
CA ALA A 50 -9.59 3.30 -10.08
C ALA A 50 -11.11 3.57 -10.03
N LEU A 51 -11.74 3.33 -8.88
CA LEU A 51 -13.17 3.60 -8.67
C LEU A 51 -13.49 5.10 -8.81
N THR A 52 -12.62 5.97 -8.27
CA THR A 52 -12.78 7.43 -8.39
C THR A 52 -12.70 7.86 -9.86
N ALA A 53 -11.72 7.33 -10.60
CA ALA A 53 -11.55 7.59 -12.02
C ALA A 53 -12.76 7.13 -12.85
N GLU A 54 -13.27 5.91 -12.62
CA GLU A 54 -14.45 5.40 -13.31
C GLU A 54 -15.72 6.20 -12.98
N SER A 55 -15.91 6.54 -11.70
CA SER A 55 -17.06 7.35 -11.26
C SER A 55 -17.01 8.76 -11.88
N ASN A 56 -15.82 9.34 -11.99
CA ASN A 56 -15.63 10.65 -12.58
C ASN A 56 -15.94 10.61 -14.08
N ARG A 57 -15.37 9.64 -14.79
CA ARG A 57 -15.54 9.50 -16.24
C ARG A 57 -17.01 9.31 -16.63
N THR A 58 -17.74 8.49 -15.89
CA THR A 58 -19.18 8.23 -16.16
C THR A 58 -20.09 9.41 -15.80
N SER A 59 -19.62 10.33 -14.96
CA SER A 59 -20.35 11.55 -14.59
C SER A 59 -20.09 12.74 -15.53
N SER A 60 -19.06 12.63 -16.39
CA SER A 60 -18.67 13.67 -17.34
C SER A 60 -19.36 13.49 -18.69
N THR A 61 -19.59 14.59 -19.42
CA THR A 61 -20.12 14.54 -20.79
C THR A 61 -19.05 14.23 -21.84
N SER A 62 -17.78 14.51 -21.54
CA SER A 62 -16.64 14.32 -22.47
C SER A 62 -15.99 12.93 -22.40
N LEU A 63 -16.39 12.06 -21.46
CA LEU A 63 -15.74 10.76 -21.17
C LEU A 63 -14.25 10.85 -20.85
N ASN A 64 -13.75 12.05 -20.56
CA ASN A 64 -12.39 12.31 -20.09
C ASN A 64 -12.30 12.10 -18.58
N TYR A 65 -11.11 11.77 -18.11
CA TYR A 65 -10.78 11.68 -16.70
C TYR A 65 -10.35 13.05 -16.17
N SER A 66 -10.94 13.47 -15.06
CA SER A 66 -10.61 14.70 -14.36
C SER A 66 -10.85 14.57 -12.87
N PHE A 67 -9.82 14.20 -12.11
CA PHE A 67 -9.93 13.96 -10.66
C PHE A 67 -8.61 14.27 -9.96
N THR A 68 -8.74 14.60 -8.67
CA THR A 68 -7.66 15.02 -7.80
C THR A 68 -7.44 14.03 -6.67
N GLU A 69 -6.42 14.26 -5.86
CA GLU A 69 -6.20 13.50 -4.64
C GLU A 69 -7.34 13.70 -3.62
N ASP A 70 -7.95 14.90 -3.60
CA ASP A 70 -9.08 15.18 -2.72
C ASP A 70 -10.32 14.35 -3.08
N ASP A 71 -10.55 14.09 -4.37
CA ASP A 71 -11.66 13.24 -4.83
C ASP A 71 -11.47 11.78 -4.38
N VAL A 72 -10.22 11.29 -4.43
CA VAL A 72 -9.85 9.94 -3.95
C VAL A 72 -10.07 9.85 -2.44
N ASN A 73 -9.62 10.87 -1.70
CA ASN A 73 -9.79 10.94 -0.25
C ASN A 73 -11.26 11.12 0.18
N ALA A 74 -12.09 11.74 -0.66
CA ALA A 74 -13.52 11.85 -0.40
C ALA A 74 -14.24 10.49 -0.49
N LEU A 75 -13.77 9.57 -1.36
CA LEU A 75 -14.34 8.24 -1.51
C LEU A 75 -13.98 7.30 -0.36
N ASP A 76 -12.70 7.22 0.00
CA ASP A 76 -12.22 6.49 1.18
C ASP A 76 -11.02 7.23 1.81
N PRO A 77 -11.25 8.03 2.86
CA PRO A 77 -10.25 8.91 3.47
C PRO A 77 -9.00 8.22 4.00
N LYS A 78 -9.02 6.90 4.21
CA LYS A 78 -7.89 6.15 4.76
C LYS A 78 -7.25 5.20 3.77
N SER A 79 -7.85 5.00 2.61
CA SER A 79 -7.37 4.01 1.64
C SER A 79 -5.95 4.34 1.16
N CYS A 80 -5.61 5.62 1.06
CA CYS A 80 -4.35 6.12 0.52
C CYS A 80 -3.42 6.78 1.56
N ASP A 81 -3.73 6.67 2.85
CA ASP A 81 -2.90 7.26 3.91
C ASP A 81 -1.50 6.60 3.94
N GLY A 82 -0.45 7.44 4.01
CA GLY A 82 0.94 6.98 4.02
C GLY A 82 1.45 6.37 2.71
N MET A 83 0.72 6.55 1.60
CA MET A 83 1.07 6.04 0.28
C MET A 83 1.91 7.04 -0.51
N THR A 84 2.82 6.54 -1.35
CA THR A 84 3.46 7.34 -2.39
C THR A 84 2.65 7.21 -3.67
N ILE A 85 2.02 8.31 -4.10
CA ILE A 85 1.21 8.37 -5.32
C ILE A 85 1.89 9.32 -6.32
N LYS A 86 1.96 8.93 -7.59
CA LYS A 86 2.44 9.79 -8.70
C LYS A 86 1.47 9.74 -9.86
N GLY A 87 1.34 10.85 -10.60
CA GLY A 87 0.43 10.96 -11.75
C GLY A 87 -0.91 11.63 -11.43
N LEU A 88 -1.06 12.20 -10.23
CA LEU A 88 -2.17 13.07 -9.84
C LEU A 88 -1.73 14.55 -9.83
N PRO A 89 -2.67 15.50 -10.03
CA PRO A 89 -4.05 15.29 -10.46
C PRO A 89 -4.13 14.91 -11.94
N VAL A 90 -5.24 14.29 -12.35
CA VAL A 90 -5.59 14.08 -13.76
C VAL A 90 -6.58 15.18 -14.15
N SER A 91 -6.34 15.86 -15.27
CA SER A 91 -7.19 16.97 -15.72
C SER A 91 -7.51 16.82 -17.19
N ASP A 92 -8.79 16.60 -17.48
CA ASP A 92 -9.36 16.51 -18.83
C ASP A 92 -8.56 15.61 -19.80
N ALA A 93 -8.21 14.40 -19.36
CA ALA A 93 -7.38 13.47 -20.12
C ALA A 93 -8.16 12.24 -20.58
N GLU A 94 -7.96 11.81 -21.83
CA GLU A 94 -8.54 10.57 -22.38
C GLU A 94 -7.89 9.31 -21.77
N THR A 95 -6.62 9.42 -21.39
CA THR A 95 -5.85 8.35 -20.74
C THR A 95 -5.08 8.88 -19.54
N PHE A 96 -4.75 8.02 -18.60
CA PHE A 96 -3.86 8.36 -17.49
C PHE A 96 -3.07 7.14 -17.01
N ASN A 97 -1.95 7.38 -16.33
CA ASN A 97 -1.21 6.36 -15.61
C ASN A 97 -0.79 6.92 -14.24
N ILE A 98 -1.32 6.32 -13.17
CA ILE A 98 -1.01 6.67 -11.79
C ILE A 98 -0.27 5.51 -11.14
N THR A 99 0.81 5.81 -10.42
CA THR A 99 1.53 4.79 -9.65
C THR A 99 1.32 4.96 -8.17
N VAL A 100 1.17 3.84 -7.46
CA VAL A 100 0.87 3.76 -6.03
C VAL A 100 1.83 2.77 -5.38
N LYS A 101 2.60 3.21 -4.39
CA LYS A 101 3.56 2.37 -3.65
C LYS A 101 3.55 2.71 -2.16
N HIS A 102 3.51 1.69 -1.31
CA HIS A 102 3.72 1.91 0.12
C HIS A 102 5.24 2.05 0.38
N PRO A 103 5.72 3.03 1.17
CA PRO A 103 7.16 3.27 1.36
C PRO A 103 7.94 2.05 1.89
N ASN A 104 7.28 1.24 2.71
CA ASN A 104 7.85 -0.01 3.27
C ASN A 104 7.36 -1.28 2.54
N GLY A 105 6.55 -1.12 1.49
CA GLY A 105 6.10 -2.21 0.63
C GLY A 105 7.16 -2.56 -0.42
N LEU A 106 6.95 -3.68 -1.11
CA LEU A 106 7.83 -4.12 -2.21
C LEU A 106 7.19 -3.90 -3.57
N THR A 107 5.86 -3.81 -3.61
CA THR A 107 5.08 -3.80 -4.85
C THR A 107 4.65 -2.39 -5.20
N THR A 108 4.79 -2.02 -6.48
CA THR A 108 4.18 -0.82 -7.05
C THR A 108 2.94 -1.24 -7.84
N TYR A 109 1.85 -0.51 -7.68
CA TYR A 109 0.63 -0.70 -8.47
C TYR A 109 0.48 0.45 -9.45
N ALA A 110 0.15 0.14 -10.70
CA ALA A 110 -0.21 1.13 -11.71
C ALA A 110 -1.74 1.12 -11.88
N VAL A 111 -2.35 2.28 -11.90
CA VAL A 111 -3.75 2.51 -12.25
C VAL A 111 -3.76 3.22 -13.58
N GLU A 112 -4.24 2.54 -14.61
CA GLU A 112 -4.23 3.04 -15.98
C GLU A 112 -5.66 3.18 -16.46
N GLY A 113 -6.01 4.36 -16.96
CA GLY A 113 -7.28 4.62 -17.62
C GLY A 113 -7.09 4.80 -19.12
N ASP A 114 -7.99 4.22 -19.91
CA ASP A 114 -8.08 4.43 -21.35
C ASP A 114 -9.54 4.46 -21.82
N SER A 115 -9.79 4.50 -23.13
CA SER A 115 -11.15 4.52 -23.69
C SER A 115 -12.01 3.30 -23.32
N ASN A 116 -11.42 2.19 -22.90
CA ASN A 116 -12.11 0.95 -22.57
C ASN A 116 -12.42 0.80 -21.07
N GLY A 117 -11.76 1.58 -20.21
CA GLY A 117 -12.03 1.58 -18.77
C GLY A 117 -10.79 1.88 -17.94
N VAL A 118 -10.84 1.53 -16.66
CA VAL A 118 -9.69 1.65 -15.76
C VAL A 118 -9.23 0.27 -15.34
N LYS A 119 -7.91 0.05 -15.33
CA LYS A 119 -7.28 -1.20 -14.90
C LYS A 119 -6.26 -0.93 -13.81
N VAL A 120 -6.11 -1.89 -12.91
CA VAL A 120 -5.08 -1.88 -11.86
C VAL A 120 -4.11 -3.02 -12.13
N GLU A 121 -2.87 -2.69 -12.42
CA GLU A 121 -1.80 -3.66 -12.69
C GLU A 121 -0.75 -3.66 -11.58
N LYS A 122 -0.21 -4.85 -11.31
CA LYS A 122 0.85 -5.07 -10.34
C LYS A 122 2.20 -5.04 -11.06
N HIS A 123 3.11 -4.16 -10.66
CA HIS A 123 4.51 -4.19 -11.10
C HIS A 123 5.40 -4.65 -9.94
N GLU A 124 5.97 -5.85 -10.08
CA GLU A 124 6.98 -6.37 -9.13
C GLU A 124 8.36 -5.83 -9.50
N GLY A 125 8.88 -4.91 -8.70
CA GLY A 125 10.24 -4.37 -8.85
C GLY A 125 10.34 -2.92 -8.41
N ASP A 126 11.45 -2.58 -7.74
CA ASP A 126 11.80 -1.20 -7.45
C ASP A 126 12.13 -0.47 -8.76
N SER A 127 11.11 0.14 -9.34
CA SER A 127 11.34 1.30 -10.18
C SER A 127 10.73 2.47 -9.44
N ASN A 128 11.62 3.33 -8.93
CA ASN A 128 11.38 4.76 -9.01
C ASN A 128 10.61 5.03 -10.31
N GLY A 129 9.31 5.31 -10.18
CA GLY A 129 8.46 5.65 -11.31
C GLY A 129 8.98 6.90 -11.99
N VAL A 130 9.87 6.71 -12.96
CA VAL A 130 10.19 7.61 -14.05
C VAL A 130 10.29 6.70 -15.27
N LYS A 131 9.14 6.39 -15.87
CA LYS A 131 9.14 6.27 -17.33
C LYS A 131 9.25 7.72 -17.79
N GLU A 132 10.44 8.09 -18.25
CA GLU A 132 10.63 9.31 -19.03
C GLU A 132 9.59 9.30 -20.15
N GLU A 133 8.86 10.41 -20.29
CA GLU A 133 8.19 10.74 -21.54
C GLU A 133 9.24 10.66 -22.65
N GLU A 134 9.09 9.70 -23.54
CA GLU A 134 9.75 9.73 -24.83
C GLU A 134 8.70 9.40 -25.90
N GLN A 135 7.96 10.43 -26.31
CA GLN A 135 7.76 10.88 -27.70
C GLN A 135 6.58 11.85 -27.85
#